data_AF-A0A936D0Q0-F1
#
_entry.id   AF-A0A936D0Q0-F1
#
_cell.length_a   1.000
_cell.length_b   1.000
_cell.length_c   1.000
_cell.angle_alpha   90.00
_cell.angle_beta   90.00
_cell.angle_gamma   90.00
#
_symmetry.space_group_name_H-M   'P 1'
#
loop_
_entity.id
_entity.type
_entity.pdbx_description
1 polymer ?
#
loop_
_entity_poly.entity_id
_entity_poly.type
_entity_poly.pdbx_seq_one_letter_code
_entity_poly.pdbx_strand_id
1 'polypeptide(L)'
;MSESKFATFITEKKLNVQRILSVSHKLETLRPEDRKIRLEKRQAKKAEGGEKKQTAKPRSGRPVTPRAIEAAMAGKALTGPQKQRILRAVNTILELKKAEKVELKTLF
;
A
#
# COMPACT_ATOMS: atom_id res chain seq x y z
N MET A 1 -4.30 20.84 18.84
CA MET A 1 -4.47 19.83 17.77
C MET A 1 -3.69 18.60 18.22
N SER A 2 -4.37 17.51 18.60
CA SER A 2 -3.67 16.27 19.00
C SER A 2 -2.98 15.68 17.78
N GLU A 3 -1.65 15.53 17.84
CA GLU A 3 -0.89 14.85 16.81
C GLU A 3 -1.38 13.40 16.68
N SER A 4 -1.59 12.93 15.45
CA SER A 4 -1.99 11.54 15.23
C SER A 4 -0.84 10.60 15.55
N LYS A 5 -1.13 9.35 15.94
CA LYS A 5 -0.09 8.30 16.12
C LYS A 5 0.81 8.15 14.89
N PHE A 6 0.24 8.37 13.71
CA PHE A 6 0.99 8.34 12.47
C PHE A 6 1.94 9.53 12.33
N ALA A 7 1.50 10.73 12.72
CA ALA A 7 2.33 11.93 12.70
C ALA A 7 3.51 11.80 13.68
N THR A 8 3.26 11.35 14.92
CA THR A 8 4.32 11.12 15.92
C THR A 8 5.31 10.06 15.45
N PHE A 9 4.82 8.97 14.85
CA PHE A 9 5.70 7.92 14.33
C PHE A 9 6.62 8.41 13.19
N ILE A 10 6.10 9.24 12.28
CA ILE A 10 6.89 9.78 11.17
C ILE A 10 7.99 10.72 11.69
N THR A 11 7.67 11.58 12.66
CA THR A 11 8.63 12.53 13.24
C THR A 11 9.72 11.78 14.03
N GLU A 12 9.35 10.83 14.87
CA GLU A 12 10.29 9.98 15.63
C GLU A 12 11.26 9.21 14.72
N LYS A 13 10.74 8.55 13.68
CA LYS A 13 11.55 7.76 12.74
C LYS A 13 12.17 8.59 11.61
N LYS A 14 11.99 9.92 11.65
CA LYS A 14 12.49 10.88 10.65
C LYS A 14 12.22 10.39 9.23
N LEU A 15 10.97 10.03 8.95
CA LEU A 15 10.53 9.54 7.66
C LEU A 15 10.09 10.71 6.78
N ASN A 16 10.47 10.69 5.50
CA ASN A 16 10.04 11.71 4.55
C ASN A 16 8.74 11.25 3.86
N VAL A 17 7.70 12.09 3.93
CA VAL A 17 6.38 11.87 3.31
C VAL A 17 6.48 11.65 1.80
N GLN A 18 7.32 12.42 1.09
CA GLN A 18 7.50 12.28 -0.36
C GLN A 18 8.11 10.92 -0.73
N ARG A 19 8.95 10.38 0.17
CA ARG A 19 9.52 9.05 0.00
C ARG A 19 8.45 7.96 0.18
N ILE A 20 7.53 8.13 1.11
CA ILE A 20 6.39 7.21 1.30
C ILE A 20 5.52 7.17 0.04
N LEU A 21 5.21 8.33 -0.54
CA LEU A 21 4.41 8.43 -1.77
C LEU A 21 5.10 7.75 -2.96
N SER A 22 6.38 8.04 -3.19
CA SER A 22 7.13 7.47 -4.30
C SER A 22 7.33 5.96 -4.18
N VAL A 23 7.60 5.46 -2.97
CA VAL A 23 7.72 4.03 -2.70
C VAL A 23 6.37 3.33 -2.86
N SER A 24 5.28 3.92 -2.35
CA SER A 24 3.94 3.38 -2.56
C SER A 24 3.60 3.28 -4.05
N HIS A 25 3.96 4.29 -4.84
CA HIS A 25 3.83 4.25 -6.29
C HIS A 25 4.54 3.02 -6.88
N LYS A 26 5.85 2.88 -6.65
CA LYS A 26 6.64 1.77 -7.19
C LYS A 26 6.14 0.37 -6.79
N LEU A 27 5.61 0.23 -5.57
CA LEU A 27 5.11 -1.04 -5.05
C LEU A 27 3.74 -1.43 -5.59
N GLU A 28 2.85 -0.45 -5.74
CA GLU A 28 1.43 -0.71 -6.02
C GLU A 28 1.08 -0.57 -7.50
N THR A 29 1.90 0.09 -8.34
CA THR A 29 1.61 0.20 -9.79
C THR A 29 1.52 -1.17 -10.46
N LEU A 30 0.52 -1.35 -11.33
CA LEU A 30 0.37 -2.56 -12.14
C LEU A 30 1.51 -2.68 -13.14
N ARG A 31 2.22 -3.80 -13.08
CA ARG A 31 3.22 -4.18 -14.06
C ARG A 31 2.61 -4.99 -15.21
N PRO A 32 3.32 -5.18 -16.33
CA PRO A 32 2.85 -6.01 -17.43
C PRO A 32 2.43 -7.43 -16.98
N GLU A 33 3.17 -8.02 -16.05
CA GLU A 33 2.85 -9.31 -15.41
C GLU A 33 1.46 -9.29 -14.76
N ASP A 34 1.17 -8.26 -13.96
CA ASP A 34 -0.14 -8.11 -13.30
C ASP A 34 -1.26 -7.96 -14.34
N ARG A 35 -0.99 -7.27 -15.46
CA ARG A 35 -1.95 -7.10 -16.55
C ARG A 35 -2.23 -8.41 -17.27
N LYS A 36 -1.20 -9.24 -17.51
CA LYS A 36 -1.35 -10.59 -18.08
C LYS A 36 -2.25 -11.46 -17.20
N ILE A 37 -1.99 -11.50 -15.89
CA ILE A 37 -2.81 -12.24 -14.92
C ILE A 37 -4.28 -11.79 -14.95
N ARG A 38 -4.54 -10.48 -15.03
CA ARG A 38 -5.92 -9.96 -15.12
C ARG A 38 -6.60 -10.34 -16.44
N LEU A 39 -5.85 -10.33 -17.54
CA LEU A 39 -6.35 -10.74 -18.85
C LEU A 39 -6.69 -12.23 -18.86
N GLU A 40 -5.80 -13.09 -18.36
CA GLU A 40 -6.02 -14.54 -18.23
C GLU A 40 -7.24 -14.83 -17.35
N LYS A 41 -7.37 -14.17 -16.19
CA LYS A 41 -8.55 -14.29 -15.31
C LYS A 41 -9.83 -13.86 -16.02
N ARG A 42 -9.77 -12.83 -16.87
CA ARG A 42 -10.92 -12.35 -17.64
C ARG A 42 -11.31 -13.35 -18.75
N GLN A 43 -10.34 -13.94 -19.43
CA GLN A 43 -10.58 -14.96 -20.46
C GLN A 43 -11.13 -16.26 -19.84
N ALA A 44 -10.54 -16.73 -18.74
CA ALA A 44 -11.01 -17.92 -18.03
C ALA A 44 -12.46 -17.79 -17.53
N LYS A 45 -12.89 -16.58 -17.14
CA LYS A 45 -14.29 -16.30 -16.79
C LYS A 45 -15.26 -16.33 -17.98
N LYS A 46 -14.77 -16.08 -19.20
CA LYS A 46 -15.58 -16.08 -20.43
C LYS A 46 -15.72 -17.47 -21.04
N ALA A 47 -14.81 -18.40 -20.73
CA ALA A 47 -14.93 -19.79 -21.14
C ALA A 47 -15.99 -20.50 -20.27
N GLU A 48 -16.96 -21.16 -20.90
CA GLU A 48 -18.00 -21.92 -20.21
C GLU A 48 -17.36 -23.06 -19.40
N GLY A 49 -17.65 -23.11 -18.09
CA GLY A 49 -17.06 -24.08 -17.14
C GLY A 49 -15.82 -23.59 -16.36
N GLY A 50 -15.52 -22.28 -16.41
CA GLY A 50 -14.27 -21.67 -15.94
C GLY A 50 -13.72 -22.09 -14.56
N GLU A 51 -12.85 -23.10 -14.59
CA GLU A 51 -11.94 -23.42 -13.49
C GLU A 51 -11.02 -22.23 -13.22
N LYS A 52 -11.02 -21.73 -11.98
CA LYS A 52 -10.15 -20.61 -11.58
C LYS A 52 -8.70 -21.10 -11.56
N LYS A 53 -7.98 -20.96 -12.67
CA LYS A 53 -6.51 -21.12 -12.70
C LYS A 53 -5.92 -20.32 -11.53
N GLN A 54 -5.22 -21.02 -10.62
CA GLN A 54 -4.56 -20.44 -9.44
C GLN A 54 -3.37 -19.57 -9.85
N THR A 55 -3.68 -18.44 -10.49
CA THR A 55 -2.70 -17.43 -10.85
C THR A 55 -2.57 -16.46 -9.68
N ALA A 56 -1.33 -16.06 -9.40
CA ALA A 56 -0.96 -15.15 -8.32
C ALA A 56 -1.89 -13.92 -8.25
N LYS A 57 -2.11 -13.38 -7.05
CA LYS A 57 -2.92 -12.17 -6.90
C LYS A 57 -2.14 -10.99 -7.51
N PRO A 58 -2.71 -10.25 -8.47
CA PRO A 58 -2.05 -9.08 -9.02
C PRO A 58 -1.93 -7.98 -7.97
N ARG A 59 -1.00 -7.06 -8.17
CA ARG A 59 -0.89 -5.82 -7.37
C ARG A 59 -2.20 -5.02 -7.43
N SER A 60 -2.40 -4.12 -6.45
CA SER A 60 -3.63 -3.33 -6.37
C SER A 60 -3.78 -2.35 -7.55
N GLY A 61 -2.68 -1.85 -8.08
CA GLY A 61 -2.64 -0.79 -9.10
C GLY A 61 -2.88 0.62 -8.55
N ARG A 62 -3.14 0.76 -7.25
CA ARG A 62 -3.60 2.02 -6.67
C ARG A 62 -2.62 2.49 -5.59
N PRO A 63 -1.76 3.48 -5.89
CA PRO A 63 -0.84 4.02 -4.91
C PRO A 63 -1.54 4.85 -3.83
N VAL A 64 -0.81 5.16 -2.77
CA VAL A 64 -1.22 6.14 -1.75
C VAL A 64 -1.19 7.53 -2.36
N THR A 65 -2.22 8.33 -2.08
CA THR A 65 -2.32 9.72 -2.55
C THR A 65 -1.87 10.71 -1.47
N PRO A 66 -1.45 11.92 -1.85
CA PRO A 66 -1.08 12.97 -0.89
C PRO A 66 -2.20 13.26 0.12
N ARG A 67 -3.45 13.38 -0.35
CA ARG A 67 -4.64 13.56 0.49
C ARG A 67 -4.81 12.46 1.54
N ALA A 68 -4.45 11.22 1.20
CA ALA A 68 -4.52 10.12 2.16
C ALA A 68 -3.44 10.23 3.24
N ILE A 69 -2.25 10.75 2.92
CA ILE A 69 -1.22 11.04 3.92
C ILE A 69 -1.62 12.21 4.80
N GLU A 70 -2.17 13.29 4.24
CA GLU A 70 -2.67 14.42 5.02
C GLU A 70 -3.78 13.99 5.99
N ALA A 71 -4.70 13.15 5.52
CA ALA A 71 -5.72 12.54 6.36
C ALA A 71 -5.11 11.67 7.47
N ALA A 72 -4.06 10.89 7.17
CA ALA A 72 -3.31 10.11 8.16
C ALA A 72 -2.66 11.00 9.23
N MET A 73 -2.00 12.08 8.81
CA MET A 73 -1.37 13.06 9.71
C MET A 73 -2.39 13.79 10.57
N ALA A 74 -3.56 14.11 10.03
CA ALA A 74 -4.65 14.75 10.76
C ALA A 74 -5.46 13.77 11.63
N GLY A 75 -5.13 12.47 11.65
CA GLY A 75 -5.86 11.45 12.42
C GLY A 75 -7.28 11.16 11.90
N LYS A 76 -7.57 11.54 10.65
CA LYS A 76 -8.88 11.32 10.02
C LYS A 76 -9.05 9.84 9.65
N ALA A 77 -10.31 9.42 9.48
CA ALA A 77 -10.63 8.06 9.08
C ALA A 77 -10.03 7.71 7.70
N LEU A 78 -9.30 6.60 7.63
CA LEU A 78 -8.76 6.01 6.42
C LEU A 78 -9.39 4.64 6.18
N THR A 79 -9.62 4.31 4.92
CA THR A 79 -10.10 2.97 4.54
C THR A 79 -9.04 1.90 4.86
N GLY A 80 -9.48 0.68 5.15
CA GLY A 80 -8.59 -0.47 5.40
C GLY A 80 -7.51 -0.66 4.34
N PRO A 81 -7.84 -0.64 3.03
CA PRO A 81 -6.85 -0.73 1.97
C PRO A 81 -5.86 0.43 1.94
N GLN A 82 -6.25 1.65 2.32
CA GLN A 82 -5.31 2.79 2.42
C GLN A 82 -4.32 2.57 3.55
N LYS A 83 -4.78 2.15 4.74
CA LYS A 83 -3.91 1.84 5.89
C LYS A 83 -2.88 0.76 5.54
N GLN A 84 -3.31 -0.32 4.87
CA GLN A 84 -2.39 -1.38 4.42
C GLN A 84 -1.35 -0.92 3.39
N ARG A 85 -1.73 -0.02 2.46
CA ARG A 85 -0.78 0.51 1.48
C ARG A 85 0.24 1.44 2.11
N ILE A 86 -0.18 2.27 3.07
CA ILE A 86 0.72 3.10 3.86
C ILE A 86 1.68 2.22 4.66
N LEU A 87 1.18 1.20 5.34
CA LEU A 87 2.00 0.23 6.08
C LEU A 87 3.09 -0.40 5.21
N ARG A 88 2.72 -0.93 4.03
CA ARG A 88 3.70 -1.54 3.10
C ARG A 88 4.78 -0.55 2.72
N ALA A 89 4.40 0.67 2.34
CA ALA A 89 5.36 1.71 1.98
C ALA A 89 6.28 2.08 3.16
N VAL A 90 5.74 2.26 4.36
CA VAL A 90 6.53 2.55 5.57
C VAL A 90 7.48 1.40 5.88
N ASN A 91 7.02 0.16 5.89
CA ASN A 91 7.85 -1.01 6.18
C ASN A 91 8.99 -1.17 5.17
N THR A 92 8.74 -0.95 3.88
CA THR A 92 9.85 -0.98 2.90
C THR A 92 10.87 0.13 3.11
N ILE A 93 10.46 1.31 3.62
CA ILE A 93 11.43 2.37 3.96
C ILE A 93 12.20 2.01 5.23
N LEU A 94 11.56 1.37 6.21
CA LEU A 94 12.21 0.89 7.43
C LEU A 94 13.21 -0.22 7.13
N GLU A 95 12.87 -1.15 6.24
CA GLU A 95 13.78 -2.20 5.75
C GLU A 95 15.05 -1.58 5.11
N LEU A 96 14.89 -0.55 4.27
CA LEU A 96 16.04 0.18 3.70
C LEU A 96 16.89 0.88 4.77
N LYS A 97 16.26 1.30 5.88
CA LYS A 97 16.95 1.87 7.05
C LYS A 97 17.46 0.81 8.03
N LYS A 98 17.31 -0.50 7.73
CA LYS A 98 17.62 -1.63 8.63
C LYS A 98 16.92 -1.53 9.98
N ALA A 99 15.73 -0.94 10.01
CA ALA A 99 14.87 -0.88 11.18
C ALA A 99 13.84 -2.02 11.13
N GLU A 100 13.28 -2.35 12.29
CA GLU A 100 12.25 -3.39 12.41
C GLU A 100 10.97 -3.02 11.67
N LYS A 101 10.29 -4.05 11.15
CA LYS A 101 8.98 -3.89 10.50
C LYS A 101 7.93 -3.61 11.56
N VAL A 102 6.97 -2.79 11.19
CA VAL A 102 5.94 -2.28 12.09
C VAL A 102 4.58 -2.83 11.67
N GLU A 103 3.66 -2.93 12.62
CA GLU A 103 2.30 -3.43 12.40
C GLU A 103 1.29 -2.30 12.16
N LEU A 104 0.05 -2.64 11.81
CA LEU A 104 -1.00 -1.64 11.61
C LEU A 104 -1.38 -0.90 12.89
N LYS A 105 -1.48 -1.61 14.02
CA LYS A 105 -1.91 -1.05 15.32
C LYS A 105 -0.94 0.00 15.87
N THR A 106 0.32 -0.14 15.50
CA THR A 106 1.39 0.79 15.87
C THR A 106 1.37 2.07 15.04
N LEU A 107 0.79 2.05 13.83
CA LEU A 107 0.69 3.21 12.94
C LEU A 107 -0.65 3.94 13.01
N PHE A 108 -1.76 3.24 13.32
CA PHE A 108 -3.12 3.78 13.34
C PHE A 108 -3.92 3.29 14.55
#